data_AF-A0A356JX26-F1
#
_entry.id   AF-A0A356JX26-F1
#
_cell.length_a   1.000
_cell.length_b   1.000
_cell.length_c   1.000
_cell.angle_alpha   90.00
_cell.angle_beta   90.00
_cell.angle_gamma   90.00
#
_symmetry.space_group_name_H-M   'P 1'
#
loop_
_entity.id
_entity.type
_entity.pdbx_description
1 polymer ?
#
loop_
_entity_poly.entity_id
_entity_poly.type
_entity_poly.pdbx_seq_one_letter_code
_entity_poly.pdbx_strand_id
1 'polypeptide(L)'
;MIFSSIPFLLFFLPLTIASYYYVPNLRLKNFVLLIASCFFYAWGEPKYIFLILFSILINYRLGLEVSNISFSNTLRKLFLAIAIFFNLGILFVFKYFNFAARVFHFGSSLNLAMPIGISFFTFQILSYMIDVYNSPSLVQKNIFNLALYIMFFPQMIAGPIVRYHDINFQIENLI
;
A
#
# COMPACT_ATOMS: atom_id res chain seq x y z
N MET A 1 13.25 -3.32 7.70
CA MET A 1 14.34 -4.27 8.03
C MET A 1 14.68 -5.04 6.75
N ILE A 2 15.84 -5.68 6.66
CA ILE A 2 16.18 -6.56 5.52
C ILE A 2 15.82 -8.01 5.91
N PHE A 3 15.19 -8.76 5.00
CA PHE A 3 14.76 -10.15 5.27
C PHE A 3 15.89 -11.10 5.63
N SER A 4 17.07 -10.91 5.06
CA SER A 4 18.26 -11.73 5.33
C SER A 4 18.98 -11.35 6.63
N SER A 5 18.49 -10.36 7.38
CA SER A 5 19.16 -9.87 8.58
C SER A 5 18.86 -10.75 9.81
N ILE A 6 19.88 -10.95 10.66
CA ILE A 6 19.76 -11.69 11.93
C ILE A 6 18.63 -11.11 12.82
N PRO A 7 18.48 -9.78 12.98
CA PRO A 7 17.38 -9.21 13.76
C PRO A 7 16.00 -9.57 13.22
N PHE A 8 15.86 -9.68 11.90
CA PHE A 8 14.61 -10.10 11.28
C PHE A 8 14.29 -11.57 11.59
N LEU A 9 15.25 -12.47 11.30
CA LEU A 9 15.04 -13.92 11.38
C LEU A 9 14.83 -14.41 12.82
N LEU A 10 15.59 -13.89 13.79
CA LEU A 10 15.59 -14.42 15.16
C LEU A 10 14.64 -13.69 16.11
N PHE A 11 14.30 -12.42 15.83
CA PHE A 11 13.48 -11.63 16.74
C PHE A 11 12.16 -11.20 16.11
N PHE A 12 12.22 -10.43 15.03
CA PHE A 12 11.01 -9.85 14.44
C PHE A 12 10.02 -10.92 13.94
N LEU A 13 10.51 -11.91 13.17
CA LEU A 13 9.65 -12.94 12.58
C LEU A 13 9.02 -13.86 13.64
N PRO A 14 9.78 -14.46 14.59
CA PRO A 14 9.18 -15.28 15.64
C PRO A 14 8.20 -14.50 16.52
N LEU A 15 8.51 -13.24 16.85
CA LEU A 15 7.63 -12.39 17.64
C LEU A 15 6.32 -12.06 16.91
N THR A 16 6.40 -11.77 15.60
CA THR A 16 5.22 -11.49 14.77
C THR A 16 4.31 -12.71 14.68
N ILE A 17 4.90 -13.90 14.46
CA ILE A 17 4.16 -15.16 14.40
C ILE A 17 3.53 -15.49 15.76
N ALA A 18 4.29 -15.39 16.85
CA ALA A 18 3.78 -15.64 18.19
C ALA A 18 2.60 -14.72 18.52
N SER A 19 2.77 -13.40 18.33
CA SER A 19 1.71 -12.42 18.60
C SER A 19 0.47 -12.65 17.73
N TYR A 20 0.62 -13.08 16.48
CA TYR A 20 -0.50 -13.47 15.62
C TYR A 20 -1.29 -14.67 16.19
N TYR A 21 -0.62 -15.71 16.68
CA TYR A 21 -1.29 -16.90 17.21
C TYR A 21 -1.87 -16.71 18.63
N TYR A 22 -1.30 -15.84 19.45
CA TYR A 22 -1.83 -15.53 20.78
C TYR A 22 -3.14 -14.74 20.76
N VAL A 23 -3.45 -14.08 19.65
CA VAL A 23 -4.61 -13.22 19.54
C VAL A 23 -5.81 -14.00 18.97
N PRO A 24 -6.96 -14.03 19.68
CA PRO A 24 -8.09 -14.84 19.26
C PRO A 24 -8.89 -14.22 18.11
N ASN A 25 -9.03 -12.89 18.08
CA ASN A 25 -9.95 -12.20 17.18
C ASN A 25 -9.28 -11.82 15.85
N LEU A 26 -9.95 -12.09 14.72
CA LEU A 26 -9.43 -11.76 13.39
C LEU A 26 -9.08 -10.26 13.23
N ARG A 27 -9.93 -9.37 13.76
CA ARG A 27 -9.65 -7.92 13.73
C ARG A 27 -8.35 -7.57 14.45
N LEU A 28 -8.10 -8.22 15.60
CA LEU A 28 -6.87 -8.00 16.35
C LEU A 28 -5.67 -8.66 15.66
N LYS A 29 -5.84 -9.81 15.01
CA LYS A 29 -4.80 -10.43 14.18
C LYS A 29 -4.37 -9.50 13.04
N ASN A 30 -5.32 -8.94 12.29
CA ASN A 30 -5.04 -7.96 11.25
C ASN A 30 -4.34 -6.72 11.81
N PHE A 31 -4.75 -6.26 12.98
CA PHE A 31 -4.13 -5.11 13.64
C PHE A 31 -2.69 -5.40 14.09
N VAL A 32 -2.41 -6.59 14.63
CA VAL A 32 -1.05 -7.05 14.97
C VAL A 32 -0.17 -7.09 13.72
N LEU A 33 -0.68 -7.67 12.62
CA LEU A 33 0.06 -7.72 11.35
C LEU A 33 0.32 -6.32 10.78
N LEU A 34 -0.63 -5.40 10.93
CA LEU A 34 -0.47 -4.01 10.52
C LEU A 34 0.61 -3.31 11.34
N ILE A 35 0.59 -3.45 12.68
CA ILE A 35 1.62 -2.88 13.56
C ILE A 35 2.99 -3.46 13.21
N ALA A 36 3.10 -4.78 13.07
CA ALA A 36 4.34 -5.45 12.68
C ALA A 36 4.85 -4.91 11.33
N SER A 37 3.94 -4.70 10.38
CA SER A 37 4.27 -4.16 9.06
C SER A 37 4.76 -2.71 9.11
N CYS A 38 4.10 -1.86 9.89
CA CYS A 38 4.54 -0.50 10.16
C CYS A 38 5.92 -0.47 10.81
N PHE A 39 6.16 -1.32 11.82
CA PHE A 39 7.46 -1.40 12.50
C PHE A 39 8.57 -1.86 11.55
N PHE A 40 8.30 -2.90 10.76
CA PHE A 40 9.25 -3.41 9.78
C PHE A 40 9.68 -2.33 8.79
N TYR A 41 8.73 -1.53 8.30
CA TYR A 41 9.00 -0.42 7.40
C TYR A 41 9.76 0.72 8.11
N ALA A 42 9.32 1.08 9.33
CA ALA A 42 9.90 2.17 10.12
C ALA A 42 11.38 1.96 10.40
N TRP A 43 11.80 0.71 10.52
CA TRP A 43 13.19 0.35 10.76
C TRP A 43 14.13 0.78 9.62
N GLY A 44 13.65 0.76 8.38
CA GLY A 44 14.44 1.17 7.22
C GLY A 44 14.42 2.67 7.03
N GLU A 45 13.21 3.21 6.78
CA GLU A 45 13.03 4.62 6.45
C GLU A 45 11.76 5.17 7.11
N PRO A 46 11.83 5.61 8.38
CA PRO A 46 10.64 5.98 9.16
C PRO A 46 9.91 7.18 8.57
N LYS A 47 10.63 8.08 7.88
CA LYS A 47 10.06 9.27 7.25
C LYS A 47 9.02 8.93 6.17
N TYR A 48 9.19 7.82 5.44
CA TYR A 48 8.32 7.48 4.32
C TYR A 48 7.07 6.70 4.71
N ILE A 49 6.93 6.29 5.98
CA ILE A 49 5.65 5.78 6.49
C ILE A 49 4.54 6.81 6.28
N PHE A 50 4.84 8.08 6.57
CA PHE A 50 3.85 9.15 6.43
C PHE A 50 3.38 9.29 4.98
N LEU A 51 4.28 9.10 4.01
CA LEU A 51 3.93 9.09 2.59
C LEU A 51 2.98 7.94 2.26
N ILE A 52 3.29 6.72 2.71
CA ILE A 52 2.44 5.55 2.46
C ILE A 52 1.08 5.72 3.12
N LEU A 53 1.03 6.14 4.39
CA LEU A 53 -0.23 6.37 5.12
C LEU A 53 -1.06 7.47 4.45
N PHE A 54 -0.43 8.54 3.98
CA PHE A 54 -1.12 9.60 3.24
C PHE A 54 -1.67 9.09 1.91
N SER A 55 -0.90 8.30 1.16
CA SER A 55 -1.37 7.63 -0.05
C SER A 55 -2.54 6.69 0.24
N ILE A 56 -2.48 5.90 1.32
CA ILE A 56 -3.58 5.02 1.73
C ILE A 56 -4.84 5.84 2.03
N LEU A 57 -4.72 6.94 2.78
CA LEU A 57 -5.87 7.78 3.17
C LEU A 57 -6.56 8.38 1.95
N ILE A 58 -5.80 8.92 1.00
CA ILE A 58 -6.36 9.48 -0.24
C ILE A 58 -7.04 8.39 -1.06
N ASN A 59 -6.38 7.25 -1.27
CA ASN A 59 -6.93 6.16 -2.06
C ASN A 59 -8.09 5.44 -1.37
N TYR A 60 -8.15 5.43 -0.04
CA TYR A 60 -9.30 4.96 0.71
C TYR A 60 -10.54 5.79 0.39
N ARG A 61 -10.41 7.13 0.45
CA ARG A 61 -11.50 8.05 0.11
C ARG A 61 -11.89 7.93 -1.36
N LEU A 62 -10.93 7.98 -2.27
CA LEU A 62 -11.20 7.82 -3.70
C LEU A 62 -11.83 6.46 -4.01
N GLY A 63 -11.42 5.38 -3.34
CA GLY A 63 -12.00 4.05 -3.50
C GLY A 63 -13.49 4.01 -3.13
N LEU A 64 -13.88 4.66 -2.03
CA LEU A 64 -15.29 4.80 -1.65
C LEU A 64 -16.09 5.54 -2.73
N GLU A 65 -15.57 6.65 -3.23
CA GLU A 65 -16.24 7.44 -4.27
C GLU A 65 -16.33 6.69 -5.62
N VAL A 66 -15.28 5.94 -6.00
CA VAL A 66 -15.26 5.10 -7.22
C VAL A 66 -16.28 3.97 -7.14
N SER A 67 -16.48 3.42 -5.94
CA SER A 67 -17.46 2.36 -5.70
C SER A 67 -18.90 2.86 -5.64
N ASN A 68 -19.13 4.17 -5.58
CA ASN A 68 -20.47 4.70 -5.41
C ASN A 68 -21.30 4.58 -6.69
N ILE A 69 -22.17 3.58 -6.72
CA ILE A 69 -23.08 3.27 -7.83
C ILE A 69 -24.15 4.34 -8.07
N SER A 70 -24.38 5.28 -7.14
CA SER A 70 -25.28 6.41 -7.40
C SER A 70 -24.68 7.44 -8.36
N PHE A 71 -23.36 7.40 -8.59
CA PHE A 71 -22.68 8.31 -9.50
C PHE A 71 -22.74 7.86 -10.96
N SER A 72 -22.67 8.84 -11.86
CA SER A 72 -22.53 8.57 -13.29
C SER A 72 -21.19 7.86 -13.58
N ASN A 73 -21.18 7.04 -14.63
CA ASN A 73 -19.95 6.36 -15.06
C ASN A 73 -18.80 7.33 -15.36
N THR A 74 -19.10 8.53 -15.86
CA THR A 74 -18.10 9.58 -16.12
C THR A 74 -17.44 10.05 -14.82
N LEU A 75 -18.21 10.26 -13.77
CA LEU A 75 -17.71 10.76 -12.49
C LEU A 75 -16.89 9.68 -11.76
N ARG A 76 -17.30 8.41 -11.83
CA ARG A 76 -16.52 7.27 -11.34
C ARG A 76 -15.18 7.13 -12.07
N LYS A 77 -15.17 7.30 -13.40
CA LYS A 77 -13.94 7.31 -14.21
C LYS A 77 -13.02 8.47 -13.84
N LEU A 78 -13.58 9.64 -13.53
CA LEU A 78 -12.81 10.79 -13.08
C LEU A 78 -12.09 10.50 -11.76
N PHE A 79 -12.78 9.92 -10.76
CA PHE A 79 -12.14 9.55 -9.50
C PHE A 79 -11.05 8.49 -9.67
N LEU A 80 -11.28 7.49 -10.54
CA LEU A 80 -10.25 6.52 -10.91
C LEU A 80 -9.05 7.22 -11.56
N ALA A 81 -9.28 8.13 -12.51
CA ALA A 81 -8.22 8.88 -13.17
C ALA A 81 -7.41 9.71 -12.16
N ILE A 82 -8.08 10.42 -11.24
CA ILE A 82 -7.43 11.19 -10.16
C ILE A 82 -6.53 10.26 -9.33
N ALA A 83 -7.02 9.09 -8.93
CA ALA A 83 -6.22 8.12 -8.19
C ALA A 83 -5.00 7.64 -9.00
N ILE A 84 -5.18 7.33 -10.29
CA ILE A 84 -4.09 6.89 -11.17
C ILE A 84 -3.03 7.98 -11.27
N PHE A 85 -3.42 9.21 -11.60
CA PHE A 85 -2.49 10.34 -11.73
C PHE A 85 -1.79 10.66 -10.41
N PHE A 86 -2.49 10.61 -9.28
CA PHE A 86 -1.90 10.83 -7.96
C PHE A 86 -0.81 9.80 -7.65
N ASN A 87 -1.11 8.51 -7.78
CA ASN A 87 -0.17 7.44 -7.44
C ASN A 87 1.02 7.38 -8.41
N LEU A 88 0.77 7.54 -9.73
CA LEU A 88 1.83 7.60 -10.72
C LEU A 88 2.67 8.88 -10.59
N GLY A 89 2.06 9.99 -10.18
CA GLY A 89 2.76 11.24 -9.88
C GLY A 89 3.77 11.08 -8.75
N ILE A 90 3.37 10.44 -7.64
CA ILE A 90 4.28 10.11 -6.54
C ILE A 90 5.43 9.22 -7.04
N LEU A 91 5.11 8.15 -7.79
CA LEU A 91 6.12 7.27 -8.35
C LEU A 91 7.09 8.02 -9.28
N PHE A 92 6.57 8.93 -10.11
CA PHE A 92 7.37 9.76 -11.01
C PHE A 92 8.32 10.67 -10.23
N VAL A 93 7.83 11.40 -9.24
CA VAL A 93 8.65 12.33 -8.42
C VAL A 93 9.83 11.63 -7.77
N PHE A 94 9.59 10.47 -7.15
CA PHE A 94 10.66 9.77 -6.42
C PHE A 94 11.56 8.92 -7.32
N LYS A 95 11.02 8.30 -8.37
CA LYS A 95 11.78 7.32 -9.18
C LYS A 95 12.33 7.89 -10.49
N TYR A 96 11.59 8.77 -11.14
CA TYR A 96 11.86 9.18 -12.53
C TYR A 96 12.18 10.66 -12.70
N PHE A 97 11.90 11.53 -11.71
CA PHE A 97 12.13 12.97 -11.84
C PHE A 97 13.57 13.31 -12.13
N ASN A 98 14.53 12.76 -11.36
CA ASN A 98 15.96 12.99 -11.60
C ASN A 98 16.47 12.43 -12.93
N PHE A 99 15.82 11.39 -13.45
CA PHE A 99 16.12 10.89 -14.78
C PHE A 99 15.60 11.87 -15.84
N ALA A 100 14.33 12.29 -15.75
CA ALA A 100 13.73 13.27 -16.64
C ALA A 100 14.48 14.61 -16.63
N ALA A 101 14.84 15.13 -15.45
CA ALA A 101 15.59 16.37 -15.30
C ALA A 101 16.94 16.33 -16.01
N ARG A 102 17.64 15.18 -15.94
CA ARG A 102 18.90 14.96 -16.67
C ARG A 102 18.70 14.91 -18.19
N VAL A 103 17.65 14.25 -18.67
CA VAL A 103 17.37 14.11 -20.11
C VAL A 103 16.94 15.43 -20.75
N PHE A 104 16.09 16.20 -20.07
CA PHE A 104 15.54 17.45 -20.58
C PHE A 104 16.34 18.69 -20.16
N HIS A 105 17.50 18.50 -19.52
CA HIS A 105 18.35 19.58 -18.99
C HIS A 105 17.60 20.57 -18.08
N PHE A 106 16.61 20.10 -17.30
CA PHE A 106 16.02 20.91 -16.23
C PHE A 106 17.08 21.10 -15.14
N GLY A 107 17.53 22.33 -14.93
CA GLY A 107 18.68 22.68 -14.08
C GLY A 107 18.54 22.40 -12.58
N SER A 108 17.53 21.65 -12.14
CA SER A 108 17.36 21.25 -10.74
C SER A 108 17.14 19.74 -10.61
N SER A 109 18.11 19.05 -9.99
CA SER A 109 17.90 17.70 -9.49
C SER A 109 17.30 17.76 -8.08
N LEU A 110 16.29 16.93 -7.84
CA LEU A 110 15.75 16.75 -6.50
C LEU A 110 16.43 15.51 -5.89
N ASN A 111 17.40 15.70 -5.00
CA ASN A 111 18.07 14.60 -4.30
C ASN A 111 17.16 13.97 -3.22
N LEU A 112 16.00 13.44 -3.62
CA LEU A 112 15.08 12.68 -2.78
C LEU A 112 15.56 11.22 -2.69
N ALA A 113 15.71 10.69 -1.48
CA ALA A 113 15.91 9.26 -1.28
C ALA A 113 14.65 8.50 -1.70
N MET A 114 14.80 7.34 -2.35
CA MET A 114 13.65 6.56 -2.80
C MET A 114 13.08 5.71 -1.66
N PRO A 115 11.76 5.81 -1.38
CA PRO A 115 11.14 4.94 -0.40
C PRO A 115 11.26 3.48 -0.82
N ILE A 116 11.70 2.64 0.12
CA ILE A 116 11.71 1.18 -0.06
C ILE A 116 10.30 0.72 -0.45
N GLY A 117 10.16 -0.06 -1.52
CA GLY A 117 8.87 -0.60 -1.93
C GLY A 117 7.92 0.40 -2.62
N ILE A 118 8.37 1.60 -3.01
CA ILE A 118 7.51 2.60 -3.69
C ILE A 118 6.76 2.05 -4.90
N SER A 119 7.43 1.26 -5.74
CA SER A 119 6.75 0.65 -6.87
C SER A 119 5.68 -0.35 -6.43
N PHE A 120 5.96 -1.16 -5.39
CA PHE A 120 5.03 -2.20 -4.93
C PHE A 120 3.75 -1.58 -4.36
N PHE A 121 3.84 -0.68 -3.38
CA PHE A 121 2.63 -0.09 -2.80
C PHE A 121 1.86 0.76 -3.83
N THR A 122 2.56 1.45 -4.74
CA THR A 122 1.90 2.18 -5.83
C THR A 122 1.09 1.24 -6.71
N PHE A 123 1.66 0.12 -7.16
CA PHE A 123 0.93 -0.82 -8.03
C PHE A 123 -0.16 -1.61 -7.29
N GLN A 124 0.02 -1.93 -6.01
CA GLN A 124 -1.03 -2.54 -5.19
C GLN A 124 -2.24 -1.61 -5.02
N ILE A 125 -1.99 -0.32 -4.78
CA ILE A 125 -3.03 0.71 -4.72
C ILE A 125 -3.74 0.83 -6.07
N LEU A 126 -2.99 0.90 -7.17
CA LEU A 126 -3.58 0.98 -8.51
C LEU A 126 -4.43 -0.26 -8.83
N SER A 127 -3.95 -1.46 -8.48
CA SER A 127 -4.71 -2.70 -8.63
C SER A 127 -6.01 -2.63 -7.83
N TYR A 128 -5.96 -2.20 -6.56
CA TYR A 128 -7.16 -2.01 -5.74
C TYR A 128 -8.15 -1.04 -6.39
N MET A 129 -7.70 0.11 -6.87
CA MET A 129 -8.56 1.12 -7.49
C MET A 129 -9.23 0.61 -8.77
N ILE A 130 -8.50 -0.14 -9.60
CA ILE A 130 -9.02 -0.74 -10.84
C ILE A 130 -10.02 -1.86 -10.50
N ASP A 131 -9.70 -2.72 -9.53
CA ASP A 131 -10.59 -3.79 -9.07
C ASP A 131 -11.91 -3.22 -8.53
N VAL A 132 -11.86 -2.17 -7.71
CA VAL A 132 -13.05 -1.48 -7.17
C VAL A 132 -13.86 -0.77 -8.26
N TYR A 133 -13.20 -0.18 -9.25
CA TYR A 133 -13.89 0.43 -10.39
C TYR A 133 -14.67 -0.63 -11.20
N ASN A 134 -14.03 -1.78 -11.48
CA ASN A 134 -14.65 -2.88 -12.22
C ASN A 134 -15.72 -3.61 -11.40
N SER A 135 -15.54 -3.73 -10.09
CA SER A 135 -16.42 -4.44 -9.17
C SER A 135 -16.59 -3.63 -7.87
N PRO A 136 -17.58 -2.73 -7.81
CA PRO A 136 -17.80 -1.84 -6.65
C PRO A 136 -17.97 -2.55 -5.30
N SER A 137 -18.41 -3.81 -5.30
CA SER A 137 -18.55 -4.63 -4.10
C SER A 137 -17.23 -4.93 -3.40
N LEU A 138 -16.09 -4.79 -4.09
CA LEU A 138 -14.76 -5.07 -3.54
C LEU A 138 -14.22 -3.92 -2.66
N VAL A 139 -14.90 -2.77 -2.59
CA VAL A 139 -14.39 -1.61 -1.84
C VAL A 139 -14.15 -1.94 -0.37
N GLN A 140 -12.96 -1.63 0.15
CA GLN A 140 -12.69 -1.74 1.58
C GLN A 140 -13.36 -0.60 2.33
N LYS A 141 -14.20 -0.96 3.32
CA LYS A 141 -14.85 -0.01 4.24
C LYS A 141 -14.08 0.17 5.54
N ASN A 142 -12.99 -0.57 5.73
CA ASN A 142 -12.11 -0.46 6.88
C ASN A 142 -10.71 -0.03 6.42
N ILE A 143 -10.32 1.19 6.76
CA ILE A 143 -9.02 1.76 6.40
C ILE A 143 -7.85 0.92 6.93
N PHE A 144 -7.98 0.27 8.09
CA PHE A 144 -6.92 -0.56 8.65
C PHE A 144 -6.68 -1.83 7.84
N ASN A 145 -7.74 -2.40 7.29
CA ASN A 145 -7.65 -3.56 6.40
C ASN A 145 -7.02 -3.18 5.05
N LEU A 146 -7.39 -2.03 4.50
CA LEU A 146 -6.75 -1.50 3.29
C LEU A 146 -5.27 -1.19 3.54
N ALA A 147 -4.96 -0.57 4.68
CA ALA A 147 -3.58 -0.30 5.09
C ALA A 147 -2.79 -1.59 5.26
N LEU A 148 -3.37 -2.64 5.85
CA LEU A 148 -2.74 -3.94 5.98
C LEU A 148 -2.42 -4.53 4.61
N TYR A 149 -3.37 -4.55 3.69
CA TYR A 149 -3.15 -5.04 2.32
C TYR A 149 -1.97 -4.34 1.63
N ILE A 150 -1.91 -3.01 1.72
CA ILE A 150 -0.87 -2.21 1.07
C ILE A 150 0.47 -2.33 1.79
N MET A 151 0.47 -2.40 3.11
CA MET A 151 1.70 -2.34 3.91
C MET A 151 2.26 -3.71 4.29
N PHE A 152 1.59 -4.81 3.95
CA PHE A 152 1.93 -6.14 4.44
C PHE A 152 3.40 -6.48 4.17
N PHE A 153 4.19 -6.57 5.25
CA PHE A 153 5.66 -6.59 5.16
C PHE A 153 6.24 -7.73 4.31
N PRO A 154 5.66 -8.95 4.25
CA PRO A 154 6.18 -10.02 3.40
C PRO A 154 6.10 -9.66 1.91
N GLN A 155 5.10 -8.87 1.51
CA GLN A 155 4.80 -8.56 0.12
C GLN A 155 5.50 -7.29 -0.36
N MET A 156 5.59 -6.26 0.47
CA MET A 156 6.06 -4.92 0.06
C MET A 156 7.49 -4.84 -0.47
N ILE A 157 8.36 -5.79 -0.16
CA ILE A 157 9.78 -5.75 -0.57
C ILE A 157 10.11 -6.75 -1.68
N ALA A 158 9.53 -7.95 -1.65
CA ALA A 158 9.94 -9.05 -2.53
C ALA A 158 8.80 -10.00 -2.95
N GLY A 159 7.55 -9.69 -2.63
CA GLY A 159 6.42 -10.51 -3.04
C GLY A 159 5.97 -10.22 -4.48
N PRO A 160 5.27 -11.14 -5.16
CA PRO A 160 4.52 -10.79 -6.36
C PRO A 160 3.51 -9.69 -6.04
N ILE A 161 3.19 -8.83 -7.01
CA ILE A 161 2.13 -7.84 -6.86
C ILE A 161 0.80 -8.61 -6.79
N VAL A 162 0.31 -8.83 -5.57
CA VAL A 162 -0.95 -9.54 -5.36
C VAL A 162 -2.10 -8.59 -5.62
N ARG A 163 -3.11 -9.06 -6.37
CA ARG A 163 -4.32 -8.28 -6.64
C ARG A 163 -5.23 -8.30 -5.42
N TYR A 164 -5.93 -7.21 -5.22
CA TYR A 164 -6.80 -7.08 -4.06
C TYR A 164 -7.97 -8.08 -4.11
N HIS A 165 -8.50 -8.36 -5.30
CA HIS A 165 -9.51 -9.39 -5.52
C HIS A 165 -9.12 -10.78 -4.97
N ASP A 166 -7.84 -11.15 -5.00
CA ASP A 166 -7.37 -12.47 -4.59
C ASP A 166 -7.22 -12.59 -3.06
N ILE A 167 -7.04 -11.46 -2.35
CA ILE A 167 -6.73 -11.42 -0.91
C ILE A 167 -7.90 -10.93 -0.05
N ASN A 168 -8.86 -10.18 -0.60
CA ASN A 168 -9.93 -9.55 0.17
C ASN A 168 -10.66 -10.53 1.10
N PHE A 169 -10.95 -11.74 0.62
CA PHE A 169 -11.67 -12.77 1.36
C PHE A 169 -10.88 -13.22 2.59
N GLN A 170 -9.55 -13.35 2.49
CA GLN A 170 -8.71 -13.70 3.63
C GLN A 170 -8.68 -12.57 4.66
N ILE A 171 -8.60 -11.31 4.22
CA ILE A 171 -8.60 -10.16 5.13
C ILE A 171 -9.92 -10.07 5.92
N GLU A 172 -11.04 -10.39 5.29
CA GLU A 172 -12.37 -10.26 5.90
C GLU A 172 -12.86 -11.51 6.62
N ASN A 173 -12.46 -12.72 6.20
CA ASN A 173 -13.11 -13.97 6.58
C ASN A 173 -12.16 -15.12 6.95
N LEU A 174 -10.87 -14.88 7.23
CA LEU A 174 -9.90 -15.97 7.50
C LEU A 174 -10.50 -17.05 8.44
N ILE A 175 -10.50 -18.29 7.91
CA ILE A 175 -11.00 -19.57 8.46
C ILE A 175 -10.68 -19.72 9.94
#